data_AF-A0A9D8HLL7-F1
#
_entry.id   AF-A0A9D8HLL7-F1
#
_cell.length_a   1.000
_cell.length_b   1.000
_cell.length_c   1.000
_cell.angle_alpha   90.00
_cell.angle_beta   90.00
_cell.angle_gamma   90.00
#
_symmetry.space_group_name_H-M   'P 1'
#
loop_
_entity.id
_entity.type
_entity.pdbx_description
1 polymer ?
#
loop_
_entity_poly.entity_id
_entity_poly.type
_entity_poly.pdbx_seq_one_letter_code
_entity_poly.pdbx_strand_id
1 'polypeptide(L)'
;MKKQITTVAILVFCLVLIISMSTFSSGCKKSQGTLNIICFQGYAEDTWVKPFEEKYNCKVNITYIGTVDECFAKTKAAPDQYNIVSIDSGRVQMYYDAGIIQSVDTSKLESYGKIGEFFRNHPYAEVEPGKKFHVPMCWGDQDFVVNTEKIGEEIKPYLVDLEGGKQALSYDIIKAAEFKNMVSIFDETTNV
;
A
#
# COMPACT_ATOMS: atom_id res chain seq x y z
N MET A 1 -76.85 8.19 -2.71
CA MET A 1 -75.63 9.05 -2.69
C MET A 1 -74.70 8.75 -1.52
N LYS A 2 -75.13 8.76 -0.25
CA LYS A 2 -74.24 8.50 0.91
C LYS A 2 -73.51 7.15 0.89
N LYS A 3 -74.16 6.04 0.52
CA LYS A 3 -73.52 4.69 0.44
C LYS A 3 -72.41 4.61 -0.63
N GLN A 4 -72.56 5.26 -1.78
CA GLN A 4 -71.55 5.24 -2.84
C GLN A 4 -70.31 6.05 -2.46
N ILE A 5 -70.48 7.15 -1.72
CA ILE A 5 -69.38 7.98 -1.21
C ILE A 5 -68.56 7.19 -0.17
N THR A 6 -69.20 6.41 0.70
CA THR A 6 -68.50 5.57 1.69
C THR A 6 -67.71 4.44 1.04
N THR A 7 -68.25 3.78 0.00
CA THR A 7 -67.54 2.69 -0.70
C THR A 7 -66.31 3.20 -1.47
N VAL A 8 -66.41 4.37 -2.12
CA VAL A 8 -65.27 4.99 -2.81
C VAL A 8 -64.20 5.44 -1.82
N ALA A 9 -64.58 5.99 -0.67
CA ALA A 9 -63.63 6.40 0.38
C ALA A 9 -62.84 5.20 0.96
N ILE A 10 -63.49 4.05 1.15
CA ILE A 10 -62.82 2.82 1.63
C ILE A 10 -61.85 2.27 0.58
N LEU A 11 -62.23 2.27 -0.70
CA LEU A 11 -61.36 1.81 -1.79
C LEU A 11 -60.13 2.71 -1.97
N VAL A 12 -60.29 4.03 -1.85
CA VAL A 12 -59.16 4.99 -1.90
C VAL A 12 -58.25 4.80 -0.68
N PHE A 13 -58.79 4.57 0.50
CA PHE A 13 -58.01 4.31 1.72
C PHE A 13 -57.21 3.01 1.65
N CYS A 14 -57.79 1.93 1.12
CA CYS A 14 -57.09 0.67 0.88
C CYS A 14 -55.98 0.80 -0.18
N LEU A 15 -56.21 1.59 -1.24
CA LEU A 15 -55.20 1.82 -2.28
C LEU A 15 -54.00 2.61 -1.75
N VAL A 16 -54.23 3.60 -0.88
CA VAL A 16 -53.16 4.36 -0.20
C VAL A 16 -52.35 3.47 0.75
N LEU A 17 -52.99 2.53 1.45
CA LEU A 17 -52.29 1.57 2.32
C LEU A 17 -51.41 0.58 1.53
N ILE A 18 -51.85 0.12 0.35
CA ILE A 18 -51.07 -0.80 -0.49
C ILE A 18 -49.85 -0.11 -1.12
N ILE A 19 -49.99 1.17 -1.50
CA ILE A 19 -48.86 1.97 -2.00
C ILE A 19 -47.85 2.27 -0.88
N SER A 20 -48.32 2.47 0.36
CA SER A 20 -47.44 2.73 1.51
C SER A 20 -46.67 1.49 2.00
N MET A 21 -47.11 0.28 1.63
CA MET A 21 -46.44 -0.99 1.98
C MET A 21 -45.42 -1.46 0.93
N SER A 22 -45.35 -0.78 -0.22
CA SER A 22 -44.50 -1.14 -1.35
C SER A 22 -43.15 -0.40 -1.40
N THR A 23 -42.89 0.51 -0.44
CA THR A 23 -41.66 1.33 -0.40
C THR A 23 -40.62 0.86 0.61
N PHE A 24 -40.86 -0.24 1.32
CA PHE A 24 -39.93 -0.81 2.30
C PHE A 24 -39.25 -2.08 1.77
N SER A 25 -38.59 -1.96 0.62
CA SER A 25 -37.59 -2.95 0.21
C SER A 25 -36.43 -2.25 -0.52
N SER A 26 -35.92 -1.18 0.11
CA SER A 26 -34.53 -0.80 -0.11
C SER A 26 -33.68 -1.84 0.59
N GLY A 27 -33.45 -2.96 -0.09
CA GLY A 27 -32.39 -3.88 0.27
C GLY A 27 -31.12 -3.06 0.51
N CYS A 28 -30.65 -3.03 1.74
CA CYS A 28 -29.38 -2.44 2.11
C CYS A 28 -28.29 -3.26 1.42
N LYS A 29 -28.02 -2.96 0.14
CA LYS A 29 -26.73 -3.23 -0.44
C LYS A 29 -25.79 -2.31 0.31
N LYS A 30 -25.11 -2.82 1.35
CA LYS A 30 -23.89 -2.20 1.88
C LYS A 30 -23.10 -1.74 0.67
N SER A 31 -22.81 -0.44 0.55
CA SER A 31 -21.96 0.01 -0.54
C SER A 31 -20.68 -0.81 -0.47
N GLN A 32 -20.37 -1.56 -1.51
CA GLN A 32 -19.05 -2.17 -1.66
C GLN A 32 -18.07 -1.00 -1.66
N GLY A 33 -17.38 -0.78 -0.55
CA GLY A 33 -16.35 0.24 -0.47
C GLY A 33 -15.28 -0.06 -1.52
N THR A 34 -14.71 0.99 -2.09
CA THR A 34 -13.53 0.86 -2.96
C THR A 34 -12.31 1.31 -2.17
N LEU A 35 -11.27 0.48 -2.14
CA LEU A 35 -9.95 0.80 -1.63
C LEU A 35 -9.04 1.10 -2.82
N ASN A 36 -8.63 2.35 -2.98
CA ASN A 36 -7.67 2.74 -4.01
C ASN A 36 -6.24 2.69 -3.44
N ILE A 37 -5.36 1.93 -4.09
CA ILE A 37 -3.96 1.76 -3.72
C ILE A 37 -3.08 2.25 -4.86
N ILE A 38 -2.00 2.97 -4.56
CA ILE A 38 -0.92 3.28 -5.50
C ILE A 38 0.38 2.62 -5.01
N CYS A 39 0.97 1.75 -5.82
CA CYS A 39 2.14 0.96 -5.41
C CYS A 39 2.98 0.45 -6.60
N PHE A 40 4.17 -0.06 -6.31
CA PHE A 40 4.98 -0.77 -7.30
C PHE A 40 4.32 -2.09 -7.74
N GLN A 41 4.68 -2.56 -8.93
CA GLN A 41 4.32 -3.91 -9.38
C GLN A 41 4.89 -4.94 -8.40
N GLY A 42 4.17 -6.02 -8.09
CA GLY A 42 4.59 -7.01 -7.10
C GLY A 42 4.07 -6.75 -5.68
N TYR A 43 3.60 -5.53 -5.37
CA TYR A 43 3.27 -5.12 -4.00
C TYR A 43 1.78 -5.31 -3.66
N ALA A 44 0.96 -5.67 -4.65
CA ALA A 44 -0.48 -5.91 -4.50
C ALA A 44 -0.94 -7.04 -5.44
N GLU A 45 -0.50 -8.27 -5.15
CA GLU A 45 -0.80 -9.44 -5.97
C GLU A 45 -2.20 -10.02 -5.70
N ASP A 46 -2.78 -10.59 -6.75
CA ASP A 46 -4.10 -11.24 -6.73
C ASP A 46 -4.24 -12.31 -5.63
N THR A 47 -3.14 -12.98 -5.28
CA THR A 47 -3.10 -14.07 -4.29
C THR A 47 -3.47 -13.64 -2.89
N TRP A 48 -3.35 -12.34 -2.56
CA TRP A 48 -3.81 -11.78 -1.28
C TRP A 48 -4.85 -10.66 -1.44
N VAL A 49 -4.89 -9.96 -2.58
CA VAL A 49 -5.89 -8.92 -2.86
C VAL A 49 -7.29 -9.54 -3.04
N LYS A 50 -7.44 -10.59 -3.85
CA LYS A 50 -8.76 -11.21 -4.08
C LYS A 50 -9.37 -11.81 -2.81
N PRO A 51 -8.62 -12.57 -1.98
CA PRO A 51 -9.14 -13.02 -0.69
C PRO A 51 -9.57 -11.86 0.23
N PHE A 52 -8.88 -10.71 0.18
CA PHE A 52 -9.27 -9.52 0.92
C PHE A 52 -10.60 -8.92 0.41
N GLU A 53 -10.74 -8.75 -0.90
CA GLU A 53 -11.98 -8.27 -1.54
C GLU A 53 -13.18 -9.14 -1.17
N GLU A 54 -13.02 -10.47 -1.27
CA GLU A 54 -14.06 -11.45 -0.92
C GLU A 54 -14.44 -11.37 0.56
N LYS A 55 -13.44 -11.39 1.46
CA LYS A 55 -13.66 -11.38 2.91
C LYS A 55 -14.39 -10.12 3.37
N TYR A 56 -14.03 -8.97 2.82
CA TYR A 56 -14.58 -7.68 3.27
C TYR A 56 -15.69 -7.14 2.36
N ASN A 57 -16.05 -7.88 1.30
CA ASN A 57 -17.03 -7.47 0.29
C ASN A 57 -16.76 -6.02 -0.17
N CYS A 58 -15.55 -5.80 -0.69
CA CYS A 58 -15.05 -4.53 -1.17
C CYS A 58 -14.32 -4.71 -2.51
N LYS A 59 -14.04 -3.60 -3.21
CA LYS A 59 -13.20 -3.60 -4.41
C LYS A 59 -11.86 -2.94 -4.09
N VAL A 60 -10.76 -3.52 -4.54
CA VAL A 60 -9.43 -2.94 -4.48
C VAL A 60 -9.04 -2.49 -5.90
N ASN A 61 -8.72 -1.21 -6.05
CA ASN A 61 -8.29 -0.62 -7.31
C ASN A 61 -6.83 -0.20 -7.18
N ILE A 62 -5.96 -0.76 -8.03
CA ILE A 62 -4.52 -0.60 -7.91
C ILE A 62 -4.02 0.26 -9.07
N THR A 63 -3.27 1.30 -8.74
CA THR A 63 -2.50 2.11 -9.69
C THR A 63 -1.03 1.74 -9.55
N TYR A 64 -0.48 1.09 -10.58
CA TYR A 64 0.93 0.76 -10.60
C TYR A 64 1.79 1.98 -11.01
N ILE A 65 2.96 2.09 -10.39
CA ILE A 65 3.98 3.10 -10.67
C ILE A 65 5.32 2.44 -11.00
N GLY A 66 6.15 3.15 -11.77
CA GLY A 66 7.49 2.72 -12.14
C GLY A 66 8.60 3.38 -11.33
N THR A 67 8.34 4.56 -10.74
CA THR A 67 9.34 5.29 -9.94
C THR A 67 8.72 5.93 -8.71
N VAL A 68 9.57 6.21 -7.71
CA VAL A 68 9.19 6.89 -6.47
C VAL A 68 8.67 8.31 -6.74
N ASP A 69 9.30 9.02 -7.69
CA ASP A 69 8.88 10.36 -8.10
C ASP A 69 7.50 10.35 -8.77
N GLU A 70 7.22 9.33 -9.60
CA GLU A 70 5.91 9.14 -10.20
C GLU A 70 4.85 8.91 -9.12
N CYS A 71 5.16 8.09 -8.10
CA CYS A 71 4.28 7.86 -6.95
C CYS A 71 3.91 9.18 -6.27
N PHE A 72 4.93 9.97 -5.87
CA PHE A 72 4.69 11.25 -5.20
C PHE A 72 3.93 12.24 -6.07
N ALA A 73 4.30 12.37 -7.35
CA ALA A 73 3.64 13.30 -8.27
C ALA A 73 2.15 12.96 -8.45
N LYS A 74 1.81 11.67 -8.62
CA LYS A 74 0.42 11.21 -8.76
C LYS A 74 -0.37 11.39 -7.47
N THR A 75 0.19 11.03 -6.32
CA THR A 75 -0.47 11.23 -5.02
C THR A 75 -0.71 12.71 -4.77
N LYS A 76 0.28 13.57 -5.02
CA LYS A 76 0.16 15.02 -4.82
C LYS A 76 -0.86 15.66 -5.77
N ALA A 77 -0.97 15.19 -7.00
CA ALA A 77 -1.95 15.69 -7.97
C ALA A 77 -3.40 15.31 -7.60
N ALA A 78 -3.60 14.22 -6.86
CA ALA A 78 -4.91 13.71 -6.45
C ALA A 78 -4.88 13.14 -5.03
N PRO A 79 -4.71 13.99 -3.99
CA PRO A 79 -4.47 13.54 -2.61
C PRO A 79 -5.64 12.74 -2.01
N ASP A 80 -6.87 13.01 -2.44
CA ASP A 80 -8.07 12.32 -1.95
C ASP A 80 -8.40 11.05 -2.74
N GLN A 81 -7.66 10.75 -3.82
CA GLN A 81 -7.95 9.59 -4.68
C GLN A 81 -7.48 8.27 -4.06
N TYR A 82 -6.35 8.28 -3.35
CA TYR A 82 -5.68 7.08 -2.85
C TYR A 82 -5.91 6.91 -1.35
N ASN A 83 -6.28 5.71 -0.95
CA ASN A 83 -6.42 5.35 0.46
C ASN A 83 -5.12 4.82 1.05
N ILE A 84 -4.31 4.15 0.22
CA ILE A 84 -3.00 3.61 0.59
C ILE A 84 -2.00 4.00 -0.50
N VAL A 85 -0.84 4.48 -0.06
CA VAL A 85 0.28 4.88 -0.91
C VAL A 85 1.49 4.08 -0.48
N SER A 86 2.14 3.40 -1.42
CA SER A 86 3.46 2.82 -1.17
C SER A 86 4.47 3.95 -1.09
N ILE A 87 4.98 4.19 0.11
CA ILE A 87 5.92 5.27 0.40
C ILE A 87 7.23 4.64 0.85
N ASP A 88 8.26 4.96 0.09
CA ASP A 88 9.65 4.79 0.39
C ASP A 88 10.00 5.42 1.75
N SER A 89 10.66 4.65 2.61
CA SER A 89 10.76 5.01 4.02
C SER A 89 11.50 6.33 4.24
N GLY A 90 12.49 6.63 3.40
CA GLY A 90 13.23 7.90 3.42
C GLY A 90 12.40 9.12 2.99
N ARG A 91 11.21 8.93 2.40
CA ARG A 91 10.36 10.00 1.85
C ARG A 91 9.13 10.31 2.68
N VAL A 92 8.87 9.63 3.80
CA VAL A 92 7.67 9.89 4.63
C VAL A 92 7.55 11.37 5.03
N GLN A 93 8.67 12.02 5.39
CA GLN A 93 8.68 13.45 5.72
C GLN A 93 8.20 14.32 4.55
N MET A 94 8.59 14.00 3.32
CA MET A 94 8.20 14.74 2.12
C MET A 94 6.68 14.67 1.87
N TYR A 95 6.06 13.51 2.13
CA TYR A 95 4.60 13.37 2.05
C TYR A 95 3.89 14.09 3.20
N TYR A 96 4.47 14.07 4.41
CA TYR A 96 3.97 14.81 5.57
C TYR A 96 3.98 16.31 5.31
N ASP A 97 5.11 16.86 4.86
CA ASP A 97 5.29 18.29 4.56
C ASP A 97 4.35 18.76 3.45
N ALA A 98 4.04 17.88 2.49
CA ALA A 98 3.06 18.15 1.44
C ALA A 98 1.60 18.09 1.92
N GLY A 99 1.33 17.59 3.14
CA GLY A 99 -0.01 17.48 3.71
C GLY A 99 -0.89 16.43 3.04
N ILE A 100 -0.29 15.41 2.42
CA ILE A 100 -0.99 14.39 1.61
C ILE A 100 -1.04 13.01 2.28
N ILE A 101 -0.66 12.92 3.55
CA ILE A 101 -0.79 11.73 4.40
C ILE A 101 -1.35 12.12 5.77
N GLN A 102 -1.91 11.14 6.47
CA GLN A 102 -2.46 11.31 7.81
C GLN A 102 -1.83 10.29 8.77
N SER A 103 -1.93 10.58 10.08
CA SER A 103 -1.48 9.63 11.08
C SER A 103 -2.33 8.35 11.07
N VAL A 104 -1.67 7.21 11.21
CA VAL A 104 -2.27 5.89 11.33
C VAL A 104 -2.47 5.56 12.80
N ASP A 105 -3.72 5.23 13.15
CA ASP A 105 -4.05 4.66 14.46
C ASP A 105 -3.69 3.16 14.48
N THR A 106 -2.47 2.86 14.94
CA THR A 106 -1.95 1.49 14.97
C THR A 106 -2.68 0.58 15.95
N SER A 107 -3.51 1.11 16.87
CA SER A 107 -4.32 0.29 17.77
C SER A 107 -5.41 -0.49 17.03
N LYS A 108 -5.81 -0.03 15.84
CA LYS A 108 -6.77 -0.71 14.95
C LYS A 108 -6.15 -1.82 14.11
N LEU A 109 -4.83 -2.00 14.19
CA LEU A 109 -4.08 -2.97 13.38
C LEU A 109 -3.65 -4.14 14.26
N GLU A 110 -4.48 -5.18 14.34
CA GLU A 110 -4.26 -6.36 15.20
C GLU A 110 -2.88 -7.03 14.99
N SER A 111 -2.36 -6.97 13.77
CA SER A 111 -1.05 -7.56 13.42
C SER A 111 0.12 -6.60 13.55
N TYR A 112 -0.08 -5.32 13.90
CA TYR A 112 1.00 -4.33 13.99
C TYR A 112 2.10 -4.77 14.97
N GLY A 113 1.72 -5.32 16.12
CA GLY A 113 2.67 -5.84 17.11
C GLY A 113 3.55 -7.00 16.62
N LYS A 114 3.18 -7.67 15.52
CA LYS A 114 3.96 -8.77 14.92
C LYS A 114 5.11 -8.28 14.05
N ILE A 115 5.11 -7.00 13.65
CA ILE A 115 6.21 -6.40 12.90
C ILE A 115 7.42 -6.26 13.85
N GLY A 116 8.61 -6.62 13.36
CA GLY A 116 9.85 -6.51 14.13
C GLY A 116 10.04 -5.09 14.69
N GLU A 117 10.54 -5.01 15.93
CA GLU A 117 10.67 -3.73 16.64
C GLU A 117 11.54 -2.72 15.88
N PHE A 118 12.63 -3.21 15.27
CA PHE A 118 13.51 -2.42 14.41
C PHE A 118 12.75 -1.65 13.33
N PHE A 119 11.83 -2.30 12.62
CA PHE A 119 11.06 -1.67 11.54
C PHE A 119 9.99 -0.71 12.06
N ARG A 120 9.30 -1.06 13.16
CA ARG A 120 8.25 -0.19 13.73
C ARG A 120 8.78 1.10 14.34
N ASN A 121 10.00 1.06 14.86
CA ASN A 121 10.63 2.15 15.60
C ASN A 121 11.80 2.78 14.82
N HIS A 122 11.92 2.50 13.52
CA HIS A 122 13.00 3.06 12.70
C HIS A 122 12.90 4.60 12.61
N PRO A 123 13.99 5.38 12.70
CA PRO A 123 13.92 6.86 12.72
C PRO A 123 13.19 7.51 11.54
N TYR A 124 13.25 6.91 10.34
CA TYR A 124 12.51 7.40 9.16
C TYR A 124 10.97 7.41 9.36
N ALA A 125 10.49 6.70 10.39
CA ALA A 125 9.10 6.69 10.82
C ALA A 125 8.64 7.95 11.55
N GLU A 126 9.58 8.70 12.11
CA GLU A 126 9.34 9.70 13.14
C GLU A 126 9.33 11.10 12.52
N VAL A 127 8.23 11.40 11.81
CA VAL A 127 7.96 12.74 11.26
C VAL A 127 7.30 13.67 12.28
N GLU A 128 6.54 13.10 13.23
CA GLU A 128 5.92 13.84 14.34
C GLU A 128 6.00 12.98 15.61
N PRO A 129 6.51 13.54 16.74
CA PRO A 129 6.64 12.78 17.98
C PRO A 129 5.31 12.17 18.44
N GLY A 130 5.33 10.87 18.75
CA GLY A 130 4.18 10.15 19.27
C GLY A 130 3.09 9.77 18.26
N LYS A 131 3.24 10.13 16.98
CA LYS A 131 2.33 9.72 15.91
C LYS A 131 3.03 8.82 14.90
N LYS A 132 2.29 7.85 14.35
CA LYS A 132 2.76 7.01 13.25
C LYS A 132 2.09 7.48 11.97
N PHE A 133 2.85 7.64 10.89
CA PHE A 133 2.35 8.12 9.60
C PHE A 133 2.46 7.09 8.46
N HIS A 134 3.05 5.93 8.74
CA HIS A 134 3.16 4.81 7.81
C HIS A 134 3.17 3.50 8.60
N VAL A 135 3.01 2.38 7.88
CA VAL A 135 3.09 1.02 8.41
C VAL A 135 4.12 0.27 7.58
N PRO A 136 5.19 -0.30 8.19
CA PRO A 136 6.16 -1.11 7.44
C PRO A 136 5.48 -2.32 6.79
N MET A 137 5.75 -2.54 5.51
CA MET A 137 5.16 -3.64 4.72
C MET A 137 6.22 -4.65 4.29
N CYS A 138 7.24 -4.18 3.59
CA CYS A 138 8.38 -4.96 3.14
C CYS A 138 9.66 -4.11 3.26
N TRP A 139 10.80 -4.78 3.25
CA TRP A 139 12.13 -4.16 3.24
C TRP A 139 13.05 -5.02 2.39
N GLY A 140 14.15 -4.44 1.92
CA GLY A 140 15.17 -5.13 1.15
C GLY A 140 16.36 -4.21 0.91
N ASP A 141 17.33 -4.76 0.20
CA ASP A 141 18.55 -4.15 -0.28
C ASP A 141 18.48 -3.90 -1.79
N GLN A 142 19.30 -2.95 -2.24
CA GLN A 142 19.62 -2.79 -3.66
C GLN A 142 20.95 -3.48 -3.93
N ASP A 143 20.85 -4.70 -4.45
CA ASP A 143 22.00 -5.58 -4.63
C ASP A 143 22.73 -5.40 -5.96
N PHE A 144 24.03 -5.65 -5.92
CA PHE A 144 24.83 -5.90 -7.11
C PHE A 144 24.85 -7.40 -7.43
N VAL A 145 24.14 -7.78 -8.48
CA VAL A 145 24.16 -9.16 -8.98
C VAL A 145 25.17 -9.27 -10.12
N VAL A 146 26.14 -10.17 -9.97
CA VAL A 146 27.18 -10.44 -10.98
C VAL A 146 27.01 -11.83 -11.57
N ASN A 147 27.35 -11.99 -12.86
CA ASN A 147 27.48 -13.32 -13.45
C ASN A 147 28.84 -13.91 -13.07
N THR A 148 28.84 -14.84 -12.13
CA THR A 148 30.06 -15.44 -11.54
C THR A 148 30.92 -16.21 -12.55
N GLU A 149 30.38 -16.63 -13.70
CA GLU A 149 31.14 -17.25 -14.79
C GLU A 149 31.94 -16.23 -15.62
N LYS A 150 31.61 -14.94 -15.50
CA LYS A 150 32.18 -13.84 -16.30
C LYS A 150 32.94 -12.81 -15.49
N ILE A 151 32.97 -12.92 -14.16
CA ILE A 151 33.75 -12.02 -13.31
C ILE A 151 35.23 -12.41 -13.33
N GLY A 152 36.10 -11.42 -13.17
CA GLY A 152 37.53 -11.65 -13.00
C GLY A 152 37.85 -12.41 -11.71
N GLU A 153 38.96 -13.16 -11.71
CA GLU A 153 39.43 -13.92 -10.55
C GLU A 153 39.64 -13.02 -9.32
N GLU A 154 39.98 -11.74 -9.54
CA GLU A 154 40.13 -10.71 -8.52
C GLU A 154 38.84 -10.36 -7.77
N ILE A 155 37.67 -10.62 -8.36
CA ILE A 155 36.35 -10.34 -7.74
C ILE A 155 35.86 -11.55 -6.94
N LYS A 156 36.28 -12.78 -7.29
CA LYS A 156 35.81 -14.01 -6.65
C LYS A 156 35.97 -14.06 -5.12
N PRO A 157 37.04 -13.52 -4.50
CA PRO A 157 37.16 -13.48 -3.03
C PRO A 157 36.05 -12.70 -2.33
N TYR A 158 35.31 -11.86 -3.06
CA TYR A 158 34.22 -11.04 -2.55
C TYR A 158 32.84 -11.66 -2.80
N LEU A 159 32.76 -12.86 -3.37
CA LEU A 159 31.49 -13.58 -3.49
C LEU A 159 31.09 -14.18 -2.14
N VAL A 160 29.82 -14.01 -1.78
CA VAL A 160 29.20 -14.64 -0.62
C VAL A 160 28.11 -15.60 -1.07
N ASP A 161 28.09 -16.78 -0.46
CA ASP A 161 27.05 -17.78 -0.72
C ASP A 161 25.75 -17.38 -0.05
N LEU A 162 24.66 -17.44 -0.81
CA LEU A 162 23.30 -17.21 -0.37
C LEU A 162 22.53 -18.53 -0.31
N GLU A 163 21.39 -18.51 0.39
CA GLU A 163 20.47 -19.65 0.40
C GLU A 163 20.04 -20.05 -1.02
N GLY A 164 19.85 -21.35 -1.23
CA GLY A 164 19.45 -21.90 -2.53
C GLY A 164 20.58 -21.99 -3.56
N GLY A 165 21.85 -21.93 -3.14
CA GLY A 165 23.01 -22.12 -4.02
C GLY A 165 23.30 -20.93 -4.94
N LYS A 166 22.80 -19.74 -4.57
CA LYS A 166 23.11 -18.49 -5.26
C LYS A 166 24.34 -17.84 -4.64
N GLN A 167 24.98 -16.93 -5.36
CA GLN A 167 26.08 -16.11 -4.85
C GLN A 167 25.77 -14.64 -5.09
N ALA A 168 26.16 -13.78 -4.17
CA ALA A 168 26.10 -12.32 -4.32
C ALA A 168 27.48 -11.70 -4.12
N LEU A 169 27.65 -10.49 -4.62
CA LEU A 169 28.87 -9.72 -4.40
C LEU A 169 28.79 -9.01 -3.04
N SER A 170 29.71 -9.29 -2.13
CA SER A 170 29.83 -8.60 -0.85
C SER A 170 30.14 -7.12 -1.06
N TYR A 171 29.49 -6.26 -0.27
CA TYR A 171 29.83 -4.84 -0.15
C TYR A 171 31.26 -4.58 0.34
N ASP A 172 31.97 -5.59 0.85
CA ASP A 172 33.39 -5.48 1.23
C ASP A 172 34.27 -5.10 0.04
N ILE A 173 33.87 -5.43 -1.20
CA ILE A 173 34.61 -5.04 -2.41
C ILE A 173 34.76 -3.52 -2.55
N ILE A 174 33.84 -2.74 -1.97
CA ILE A 174 33.88 -1.27 -1.98
C ILE A 174 35.06 -0.75 -1.17
N LYS A 175 35.45 -1.47 -0.12
CA LYS A 175 36.50 -1.08 0.83
C LYS A 175 37.83 -1.78 0.56
N ALA A 176 37.86 -2.71 -0.40
CA ALA A 176 39.04 -3.43 -0.83
C ALA A 176 40.14 -2.49 -1.33
N ALA A 177 41.38 -2.71 -0.86
CA ALA A 177 42.49 -1.82 -1.17
C ALA A 177 42.88 -1.86 -2.66
N GLU A 178 42.77 -3.04 -3.28
CA GLU A 178 43.02 -3.30 -4.69
C GLU A 178 42.03 -2.59 -5.63
N PHE A 179 40.83 -2.26 -5.14
CA PHE A 179 39.79 -1.57 -5.90
C PHE A 179 39.65 -0.08 -5.53
N LYS A 180 40.59 0.44 -4.73
CA LYS A 180 40.60 1.85 -4.34
C LYS A 180 40.59 2.77 -5.57
N ASN A 181 39.64 3.69 -5.61
CA ASN A 181 39.37 4.60 -6.74
C ASN A 181 38.88 3.92 -8.05
N MET A 182 38.64 2.61 -8.04
CA MET A 182 38.06 1.89 -9.18
C MET A 182 36.56 1.64 -9.00
N VAL A 183 36.08 1.63 -7.75
CA VAL A 183 34.67 1.46 -7.40
C VAL A 183 34.06 2.82 -7.09
N SER A 184 32.95 3.13 -7.77
CA SER A 184 32.08 4.25 -7.46
C SER A 184 30.66 3.72 -7.40
N ILE A 185 29.96 4.01 -6.30
CA ILE A 185 28.56 3.63 -6.14
C ILE A 185 27.73 4.90 -6.20
N PHE A 186 26.82 4.91 -7.16
CA PHE A 186 25.68 5.81 -7.15
C PHE A 186 24.52 5.03 -6.57
N ASP A 187 24.37 5.14 -5.25
CA ASP A 187 23.12 4.82 -4.59
C ASP A 187 22.38 6.15 -4.40
N GLU A 188 21.23 6.28 -5.04
CA GLU A 188 20.39 7.45 -4.86
C GLU A 188 19.51 7.18 -3.65
N THR A 189 19.82 7.82 -2.52
CA THR A 189 19.04 7.70 -1.27
C THR A 189 17.57 8.12 -1.39
N THR A 190 17.16 8.60 -2.56
CA THR A 190 15.79 8.96 -2.89
C THR A 190 15.05 7.83 -3.65
N ASN A 191 15.71 6.76 -4.12
CA ASN A 191 15.08 5.63 -4.81
C ASN A 191 14.75 4.43 -3.87
N VAL A 192 14.69 4.68 -2.55
CA VAL A 192 14.29 3.72 -1.49
C VAL A 192 13.41 4.36 -0.42
#